data_AF-F2JK14-F1
#
_entry.id   AF-F2JK14-F1
#
_cell.length_a   1.000
_cell.length_b   1.000
_cell.length_c   1.000
_cell.angle_alpha   90.00
_cell.angle_beta   90.00
_cell.angle_gamma   90.00
#
_symmetry.space_group_name_H-M   'P 1'
#
loop_
_entity.id
_entity.type
_entity.pdbx_description
1 polymer ?
#
loop_
_entity_poly.entity_id
_entity_poly.type
_entity_poly.pdbx_seq_one_letter_code
_entity_poly.pdbx_strand_id
1 'polypeptide(L)'
;MSKKIKYLLMGCCIMGASVVPLYANQVYPVTEIEYENIQENTITEDTSVTKDNVLEVLDYLGIDRSDYVQDNSVGDNSGEYTVGELRNLLKIATQEVTKINGSKLNNKTYTENIITPYALTGSMLLSSSSDAGTFTLVTSVNGKYYNDYWTGASGENVTLVSNTNVGITHAITEKRVVTSSYTASTISVRYDVTVETRITIPFGYIPSGSNDCSGTIGFPASKYLKPLIEV
;
A
#
# COMPACT_ATOMS: atom_id res chain seq x y z
N MET A 1 -0.01 66.40 -47.60
CA MET A 1 -0.63 65.84 -48.82
C MET A 1 -1.76 64.91 -48.40
N SER A 2 -2.98 65.32 -48.72
CA SER A 2 -4.23 64.59 -48.48
C SER A 2 -4.43 63.54 -49.58
N LYS A 3 -4.89 62.33 -49.21
CA LYS A 3 -5.66 61.48 -50.11
C LYS A 3 -6.91 60.97 -49.39
N LYS A 4 -8.04 61.48 -49.90
CA LYS A 4 -9.44 61.10 -49.67
C LYS A 4 -9.74 59.70 -50.21
N ILE A 5 -10.65 58.96 -49.56
CA ILE A 5 -11.61 58.02 -50.17
C ILE A 5 -12.88 58.06 -49.27
N LYS A 6 -13.89 58.85 -49.65
CA LYS A 6 -15.16 58.53 -50.35
C LYS A 6 -16.28 58.00 -49.43
N TYR A 7 -17.33 58.81 -49.38
CA TYR A 7 -18.64 58.62 -48.77
C TYR A 7 -19.47 57.52 -49.44
N LEU A 8 -20.34 56.87 -48.67
CA LEU A 8 -21.62 56.35 -49.14
C LEU A 8 -22.73 56.96 -48.29
N LEU A 9 -23.67 57.62 -48.98
CA LEU A 9 -24.87 58.29 -48.48
C LEU A 9 -26.08 57.40 -48.78
N MET A 10 -26.97 57.20 -47.81
CA MET A 10 -28.43 56.99 -47.92
C MET A 10 -28.89 56.52 -46.53
N GLY A 11 -29.78 57.17 -45.80
CA GLY A 11 -30.86 58.08 -46.16
C GLY A 11 -32.16 57.46 -45.65
N CYS A 12 -32.65 57.87 -44.47
CA CYS A 12 -34.08 57.91 -44.19
C CYS A 12 -34.35 58.80 -42.97
N CYS A 13 -35.05 59.90 -43.22
CA CYS A 13 -35.61 60.78 -42.21
C CYS A 13 -36.86 60.14 -41.61
N ILE A 14 -36.98 60.09 -40.29
CA ILE A 14 -38.26 60.32 -39.62
C ILE A 14 -38.00 61.21 -38.40
N MET A 15 -38.52 62.43 -38.46
CA MET A 15 -38.65 63.32 -37.32
C MET A 15 -39.71 62.76 -36.36
N GLY A 16 -39.35 62.62 -35.10
CA GLY A 16 -40.27 62.36 -34.00
C GLY A 16 -39.68 62.95 -32.73
N ALA A 17 -40.03 64.21 -32.46
CA ALA A 17 -39.71 64.84 -31.19
C ALA A 17 -40.57 64.20 -30.09
N SER A 18 -39.95 63.52 -29.14
CA SER A 18 -40.54 63.25 -27.83
C SER A 18 -39.52 63.57 -26.75
N VAL A 19 -39.85 64.57 -25.95
CA VAL A 19 -39.14 65.00 -24.76
C VAL A 19 -39.26 63.85 -23.74
N VAL A 20 -38.13 63.33 -23.25
CA VAL A 20 -38.10 62.36 -22.14
C VAL A 20 -37.10 62.89 -21.09
N PRO A 21 -37.49 62.98 -19.82
CA PRO A 21 -36.74 63.68 -18.78
C PRO A 21 -35.41 63.00 -18.42
N LEU A 22 -34.44 63.81 -18.00
CA LEU A 22 -33.22 63.35 -17.33
C LEU A 22 -33.61 62.47 -16.12
N TYR A 23 -33.31 61.17 -16.21
CA TYR A 23 -33.25 60.33 -15.03
C TYR A 23 -31.88 60.51 -14.37
N ALA A 24 -31.92 60.94 -13.12
CA ALA A 24 -30.78 60.99 -12.22
C ALA A 24 -30.15 59.59 -12.12
N ASN A 25 -28.84 59.49 -12.42
CA ASN A 25 -28.05 58.33 -12.06
C ASN A 25 -28.04 58.20 -10.53
N GLN A 26 -28.82 57.27 -10.01
CA GLN A 26 -28.64 56.77 -8.65
C GLN A 26 -27.34 55.98 -8.64
N VAL A 27 -26.33 56.51 -7.96
CA VAL A 27 -25.16 55.76 -7.55
C VAL A 27 -25.63 54.77 -6.50
N TYR A 28 -25.78 53.50 -6.89
CA TYR A 28 -25.95 52.42 -5.92
C TYR A 28 -24.66 52.33 -5.10
N PRO A 29 -24.73 52.28 -3.75
CA PRO A 29 -23.56 51.93 -2.98
C PRO A 29 -23.13 50.52 -3.39
N VAL A 30 -21.87 50.39 -3.81
CA VAL A 30 -21.21 49.10 -3.95
C VAL A 30 -21.25 48.46 -2.57
N THR A 31 -22.06 47.42 -2.41
CA THR A 31 -21.97 46.51 -1.26
C THR A 31 -20.56 45.95 -1.27
N GLU A 32 -19.77 46.29 -0.25
CA GLU A 32 -18.54 45.56 0.08
C GLU A 32 -18.91 44.09 0.17
N ILE A 33 -18.37 43.31 -0.75
CA ILE A 33 -18.38 41.86 -0.64
C ILE A 33 -17.42 41.59 0.52
N GLU A 34 -17.97 41.24 1.68
CA GLU A 34 -17.18 40.59 2.73
C GLU A 34 -16.60 39.32 2.10
N TYR A 35 -15.31 39.37 1.80
CA TYR A 35 -14.56 38.16 1.54
C TYR A 35 -14.62 37.37 2.84
N GLU A 36 -15.43 36.31 2.86
CA GLU A 36 -15.27 35.26 3.86
C GLU A 36 -13.79 34.93 3.87
N ASN A 37 -13.17 35.21 5.01
CA ASN A 37 -11.80 34.90 5.30
C ASN A 37 -11.72 33.37 5.19
N ILE A 38 -11.30 32.87 4.03
CA ILE A 38 -10.94 31.47 3.86
C ILE A 38 -9.82 31.31 4.87
N GLN A 39 -10.12 30.73 6.03
CA GLN A 39 -9.07 30.26 6.91
C GLN A 39 -8.27 29.31 6.04
N GLU A 40 -7.09 29.73 5.60
CA GLU A 40 -6.06 28.80 5.19
C GLU A 40 -5.90 27.88 6.40
N ASN A 41 -6.50 26.69 6.30
CA ASN A 41 -6.33 25.63 7.28
C ASN A 41 -4.84 25.34 7.31
N THR A 42 -4.15 26.03 8.21
CA THR A 42 -2.71 25.95 8.31
C THR A 42 -2.43 24.57 8.88
N ILE A 43 -2.01 23.65 8.02
CA ILE A 43 -1.65 22.30 8.42
C ILE A 43 -0.43 22.40 9.35
N THR A 44 -0.60 21.89 10.56
CA THR A 44 0.43 21.77 11.60
C THR A 44 0.62 20.31 11.99
N GLU A 45 1.67 20.00 12.77
CA GLU A 45 1.91 18.64 13.26
C GLU A 45 0.74 18.08 14.07
N ASP A 46 -0.01 18.91 14.79
CA ASP A 46 -1.13 18.51 15.64
C ASP A 46 -2.45 18.37 14.86
N THR A 47 -2.44 18.69 13.56
CA THR A 47 -3.64 18.59 12.71
C THR A 47 -4.04 17.13 12.57
N SER A 48 -5.31 16.80 12.87
CA SER A 48 -5.84 15.46 12.66
C SER A 48 -5.97 15.14 11.17
N VAL A 49 -5.53 13.95 10.78
CA VAL A 49 -5.61 13.42 9.42
C VAL A 49 -6.99 12.82 9.22
N THR A 50 -7.76 13.42 8.33
CA THR A 50 -9.12 13.02 7.97
C THR A 50 -9.20 12.67 6.48
N LYS A 51 -10.30 12.05 6.08
CA LYS A 51 -10.56 11.75 4.66
C LYS A 51 -10.56 13.00 3.78
N ASP A 52 -11.02 14.12 4.32
CA ASP A 52 -11.20 15.36 3.56
C ASP A 52 -9.89 16.13 3.40
N ASN A 53 -8.95 16.01 4.35
CA ASN A 53 -7.69 16.76 4.33
C ASN A 53 -6.45 15.90 3.99
N VAL A 54 -6.58 14.58 3.80
CA VAL A 54 -5.41 13.70 3.60
C VAL A 54 -4.51 14.17 2.47
N LEU A 55 -5.06 14.58 1.33
CA LEU A 55 -4.25 14.97 0.17
C LEU A 55 -3.45 16.25 0.46
N GLU A 56 -4.02 17.17 1.23
CA GLU A 56 -3.33 18.38 1.66
C GLU A 56 -2.26 18.08 2.71
N VAL A 57 -2.53 17.14 3.63
CA VAL A 57 -1.55 16.63 4.58
C VAL A 57 -0.37 15.97 3.86
N LEU A 58 -0.62 15.19 2.81
CA LEU A 58 0.44 14.56 2.01
C LEU A 58 1.30 15.59 1.30
N ASP A 59 0.70 16.63 0.72
CA ASP A 59 1.44 17.75 0.13
C ASP A 59 2.32 18.44 1.17
N TYR A 60 1.78 18.71 2.37
CA TYR A 60 2.54 19.30 3.49
C TYR A 60 3.72 18.42 3.91
N LEU A 61 3.56 17.10 3.85
CA LEU A 61 4.62 16.13 4.13
C LEU A 61 5.57 15.90 2.94
N GLY A 62 5.31 16.52 1.78
CA GLY A 62 6.11 16.38 0.56
C GLY A 62 5.97 15.02 -0.12
N ILE A 63 4.83 14.36 0.05
CA ILE A 63 4.50 13.07 -0.58
C ILE A 63 3.65 13.34 -1.81
N ASP A 64 3.96 12.66 -2.93
CA ASP A 64 3.14 12.77 -4.13
C ASP A 64 1.75 12.17 -3.86
N ARG A 65 0.71 12.94 -4.19
CA ARG A 65 -0.69 12.49 -4.06
C ARG A 65 -0.94 11.20 -4.85
N SER A 66 -0.18 10.92 -5.92
CA SER A 66 -0.30 9.68 -6.68
C SER A 66 0.12 8.43 -5.91
N ASP A 67 0.94 8.58 -4.87
CA ASP A 67 1.40 7.46 -4.06
C ASP A 67 0.33 7.02 -3.06
N TYR A 68 -0.68 7.86 -2.81
CA TYR A 68 -1.76 7.49 -1.92
C TYR A 68 -2.78 6.59 -2.61
N VAL A 69 -3.02 5.42 -1.99
CA VAL A 69 -4.02 4.47 -2.44
C VAL A 69 -5.20 4.49 -1.49
N GLN A 70 -6.34 4.94 -2.00
CA GLN A 70 -7.58 4.92 -1.24
C GLN A 70 -8.06 3.48 -1.03
N ASP A 71 -8.34 3.14 0.23
CA ASP A 71 -8.85 1.82 0.63
C ASP A 71 -9.87 2.01 1.75
N ASN A 72 -11.15 1.91 1.41
CA ASN A 72 -12.26 2.04 2.36
C ASN A 72 -12.55 0.72 3.11
N SER A 73 -11.77 -0.35 2.86
CA SER A 73 -11.91 -1.62 3.59
C SER A 73 -11.11 -1.66 4.89
N VAL A 74 -10.18 -0.73 5.07
CA VAL A 74 -9.50 -0.46 6.33
C VAL A 74 -10.52 0.24 7.23
N GLY A 75 -11.27 -0.51 8.05
CA GLY A 75 -12.31 0.08 8.90
C GLY A 75 -11.77 1.14 9.89
N ASP A 76 -12.69 1.88 10.52
CA ASP A 76 -12.51 2.95 11.54
C ASP A 76 -11.56 2.65 12.73
N ASN A 77 -10.91 1.49 12.75
CA ASN A 77 -10.04 1.01 13.82
C ASN A 77 -8.55 1.37 13.67
N SER A 78 -8.10 1.90 12.53
CA SER A 78 -6.80 2.58 12.55
C SER A 78 -7.03 3.93 13.24
N GLY A 79 -6.31 4.21 14.32
CA GLY A 79 -6.57 5.39 15.14
C GLY A 79 -6.56 6.70 14.36
N GLU A 80 -7.15 7.74 14.96
CA GLU A 80 -6.96 9.11 14.50
C GLU A 80 -5.45 9.41 14.53
N TYR A 81 -4.88 9.68 13.35
CA TYR A 81 -3.48 10.10 13.24
C TYR A 81 -3.43 11.62 13.18
N THR A 82 -2.42 12.19 13.81
CA THR A 82 -1.98 13.56 13.56
C THR A 82 -0.94 13.59 12.44
N VAL A 83 -0.72 14.76 11.84
CA VAL A 83 0.33 14.97 10.83
C VAL A 83 1.72 14.60 11.38
N GLY A 84 1.99 14.94 12.66
CA GLY A 84 3.23 14.62 13.34
C GLY A 84 3.45 13.12 13.51
N GLU A 85 2.39 12.38 13.86
CA GLU A 85 2.43 10.91 13.93
C GLU A 85 2.66 10.30 12.56
N LEU A 86 1.97 10.79 11.52
CA LEU A 86 2.18 10.33 10.15
C LEU A 86 3.62 10.56 9.68
N ARG A 87 4.20 11.74 9.97
CA ARG A 87 5.62 12.03 9.72
C ARG A 87 6.55 11.08 10.45
N ASN A 88 6.24 10.71 11.68
CA ASN A 88 7.02 9.74 12.44
C ASN A 88 6.92 8.34 11.82
N LEU A 89 5.72 7.91 11.43
CA LEU A 89 5.51 6.62 10.74
C LEU A 89 6.29 6.55 9.42
N LEU A 90 6.34 7.64 8.65
CA LEU A 90 7.16 7.74 7.43
C LEU A 90 8.64 7.51 7.70
N LYS A 91 9.17 8.11 8.77
CA LYS A 91 10.57 7.89 9.19
C LYS A 91 10.81 6.44 9.59
N ILE A 92 9.91 5.84 10.36
CA ILE A 92 10.03 4.45 10.80
C ILE A 92 9.97 3.50 9.59
N ALA A 93 8.97 3.64 8.74
CA ALA A 93 8.77 2.80 7.55
C ALA A 93 9.97 2.86 6.60
N THR A 94 10.54 4.05 6.37
CA THR A 94 11.76 4.22 5.57
C THR A 94 12.97 3.49 6.18
N GLN A 95 13.11 3.56 7.52
CA GLN A 95 14.18 2.83 8.22
C GLN A 95 13.98 1.31 8.14
N GLU A 96 12.74 0.82 8.21
CA GLU A 96 12.42 -0.61 8.08
C GLU A 96 12.83 -1.14 6.70
N VAL A 97 12.42 -0.46 5.63
CA VAL A 97 12.80 -0.81 4.24
C VAL A 97 14.33 -0.87 4.09
N THR A 98 15.04 0.11 4.66
CA THR A 98 16.51 0.14 4.58
C THR A 98 17.17 -1.02 5.34
N LYS A 99 16.64 -1.40 6.52
CA LYS A 99 17.16 -2.51 7.33
C LYS A 99 17.00 -3.86 6.64
N ILE A 100 15.90 -4.08 5.93
CA ILE A 100 15.61 -5.34 5.23
C ILE A 100 16.56 -5.50 4.04
N ASN A 101 16.73 -4.47 3.20
CA ASN A 101 17.66 -4.49 2.07
C ASN A 101 19.12 -4.76 2.48
N GLY A 102 19.50 -4.39 3.71
CA GLY A 102 20.82 -4.66 4.28
C GLY A 102 21.00 -6.05 4.92
N SER A 103 19.92 -6.81 5.10
CA SER A 103 19.92 -8.06 5.88
C SER A 103 19.65 -9.27 4.99
N LYS A 104 20.48 -10.32 5.08
CA LYS A 104 20.07 -11.64 4.58
C LYS A 104 18.92 -12.13 5.45
N LEU A 105 17.78 -12.47 4.84
CA LEU A 105 16.65 -13.09 5.53
C LEU A 105 17.16 -14.27 6.37
N ASN A 106 17.07 -14.14 7.69
CA ASN A 106 17.49 -15.20 8.59
C ASN A 106 16.38 -16.25 8.59
N ASN A 107 16.62 -17.36 7.88
CA ASN A 107 15.71 -18.50 7.86
C ASN A 107 15.64 -19.13 9.26
N LYS A 108 14.68 -18.70 10.09
CA LYS A 108 14.34 -19.40 11.33
C LYS A 108 13.26 -20.43 11.03
N THR A 109 13.66 -21.68 10.79
CA THR A 109 12.73 -22.78 10.54
C THR A 109 11.94 -23.12 11.80
N TYR A 110 10.76 -22.50 11.97
CA TYR A 110 9.73 -22.99 12.87
C TYR A 110 8.77 -23.90 12.12
N THR A 111 8.56 -25.11 12.63
CA THR A 111 7.55 -26.04 12.10
C THR A 111 6.44 -26.17 13.14
N GLU A 112 5.25 -25.65 12.82
CA GLU A 112 4.02 -26.02 13.51
C GLU A 112 3.42 -27.23 12.79
N ASN A 113 3.09 -28.27 13.55
CA ASN A 113 2.48 -29.54 13.15
C ASN A 113 3.45 -30.64 12.67
N ILE A 114 4.21 -31.22 13.60
CA ILE A 114 4.65 -32.61 13.48
C ILE A 114 3.43 -33.49 13.75
N ILE A 115 2.66 -33.84 12.72
CA ILE A 115 1.83 -35.03 12.81
C ILE A 115 2.79 -36.19 12.57
N THR A 116 3.16 -36.94 13.62
CA THR A 116 3.88 -38.20 13.43
C THR A 116 3.03 -39.08 12.54
N PRO A 117 3.51 -39.47 11.35
CA PRO A 117 2.73 -40.29 10.45
C PRO A 117 2.65 -41.70 11.05
N TYR A 118 1.52 -42.05 11.66
CA TYR A 118 1.20 -43.43 12.03
C TYR A 118 0.85 -44.30 10.81
N ALA A 119 0.79 -43.70 9.62
CA ALA A 119 0.47 -44.36 8.37
C ALA A 119 1.73 -44.55 7.52
N LEU A 120 1.82 -45.70 6.84
CA LEU A 120 2.90 -46.01 5.90
C LEU A 120 2.93 -45.05 4.69
N THR A 121 1.83 -44.38 4.37
CA THR A 121 1.78 -43.38 3.30
C THR A 121 0.80 -42.27 3.65
N GLY A 122 1.07 -41.06 3.16
CA GLY A 122 0.17 -39.94 3.38
C GLY A 122 0.71 -38.63 2.81
N SER A 123 0.12 -37.54 3.29
CA SER A 123 0.48 -36.17 2.94
C SER A 123 0.59 -35.33 4.22
N MET A 124 1.50 -34.37 4.24
CA MET A 124 1.77 -33.49 5.38
C MET A 124 2.00 -32.06 4.88
N LEU A 125 1.32 -31.09 5.51
CA LEU A 125 1.64 -29.68 5.31
C LEU A 125 2.90 -29.33 6.11
N LEU A 126 3.94 -28.91 5.40
CA LEU A 126 5.21 -28.47 5.94
C LEU A 126 5.26 -26.94 5.85
N SER A 127 5.68 -26.29 6.93
CA SER A 127 5.84 -24.84 6.97
C SER A 127 7.17 -24.44 7.60
N SER A 128 7.74 -23.33 7.14
CA SER A 128 8.92 -22.69 7.69
C SER A 128 8.74 -21.18 7.65
N SER A 129 9.08 -20.49 8.73
CA SER A 129 9.16 -19.03 8.75
C SER A 129 10.55 -18.52 8.36
N SER A 130 10.62 -17.27 7.93
CA SER A 130 11.85 -16.51 7.68
C SER A 130 11.61 -15.10 8.21
N ASP A 131 12.42 -14.70 9.19
CA ASP A 131 12.24 -13.46 9.95
C ASP A 131 13.06 -12.35 9.28
N ALA A 132 12.35 -11.31 8.83
CA ALA A 132 12.93 -10.12 8.20
C ALA A 132 13.11 -8.96 9.20
N GLY A 133 12.81 -9.19 10.49
CA GLY A 133 12.80 -8.19 11.55
C GLY A 133 11.45 -7.49 11.72
N THR A 134 10.84 -7.02 10.62
CA THR A 134 9.58 -6.24 10.66
C THR A 134 8.38 -6.98 10.07
N PHE A 135 8.65 -8.06 9.33
CA PHE A 135 7.68 -9.10 8.97
C PHE A 135 8.32 -10.48 9.07
N THR A 136 7.45 -11.49 9.08
CA THR A 136 7.83 -12.87 8.88
C THR A 136 7.20 -13.41 7.59
N LEU A 137 8.02 -14.00 6.72
CA LEU A 137 7.52 -14.80 5.60
C LEU A 137 7.30 -16.23 6.06
N VAL A 138 6.16 -16.82 5.75
CA VAL A 138 5.87 -18.23 6.00
C VAL A 138 5.80 -18.94 4.66
N THR A 139 6.76 -19.82 4.43
CA THR A 139 6.77 -20.72 3.27
C THR A 139 6.14 -22.03 3.66
N SER A 140 5.19 -22.53 2.86
CA SER A 140 4.55 -23.82 3.09
C SER A 140 4.52 -24.69 1.83
N VAL A 141 4.42 -26.01 2.01
CA VAL A 141 4.32 -27.00 0.93
C VAL A 141 3.66 -28.27 1.47
N ASN A 142 2.87 -28.95 0.65
CA ASN A 142 2.32 -30.25 0.99
C ASN A 142 3.27 -31.37 0.50
N GLY A 143 3.91 -32.06 1.43
CA GLY A 143 4.79 -33.19 1.17
C GLY A 143 4.05 -34.52 1.21
N LYS A 144 4.14 -35.31 0.13
CA LYS A 144 3.66 -36.69 0.08
C LYS A 144 4.77 -37.63 0.51
N TYR A 145 4.46 -38.65 1.29
CA TYR A 145 5.46 -39.58 1.82
C TYR A 145 5.04 -41.04 1.71
N TYR A 146 6.06 -41.90 1.75
CA TYR A 146 5.94 -43.32 2.02
C TYR A 146 7.02 -43.70 3.02
N ASN A 147 6.63 -44.35 4.10
CA ASN A 147 7.48 -44.67 5.24
C ASN A 147 8.29 -43.45 5.72
N ASP A 148 9.60 -43.48 5.54
CA ASP A 148 10.57 -42.50 5.99
C ASP A 148 11.12 -41.60 4.87
N TYR A 149 10.51 -41.62 3.68
CA TYR A 149 10.96 -40.81 2.54
C TYR A 149 9.82 -40.08 1.81
N TRP A 150 10.19 -39.00 1.11
CA TRP A 150 9.26 -38.21 0.30
C TRP A 150 9.02 -38.86 -1.06
N THR A 151 7.76 -38.83 -1.49
CA THR A 151 7.31 -39.34 -2.79
C THR A 151 6.74 -38.23 -3.68
N GLY A 152 6.55 -37.02 -3.15
CA GLY A 152 6.07 -35.87 -3.91
C GLY A 152 6.02 -34.58 -3.09
N ALA A 153 5.92 -33.45 -3.80
CA ALA A 153 5.66 -32.12 -3.24
C ALA A 153 4.64 -31.40 -4.11
N SER A 154 3.75 -30.60 -3.50
CA SER A 154 2.75 -29.81 -4.21
C SER A 154 2.17 -28.71 -3.32
N GLY A 155 1.46 -27.75 -3.91
CA GLY A 155 0.73 -26.73 -3.17
C GLY A 155 1.64 -25.78 -2.40
N GLU A 156 2.82 -25.50 -2.95
CA GLU A 156 3.72 -24.51 -2.39
C GLU A 156 3.08 -23.13 -2.30
N ASN A 157 3.35 -22.44 -1.20
CA ASN A 157 2.87 -21.09 -0.98
C ASN A 157 3.87 -20.29 -0.15
N VAL A 158 3.80 -18.98 -0.30
CA VAL A 158 4.44 -18.02 0.59
C VAL A 158 3.37 -17.04 1.05
N THR A 159 3.24 -16.91 2.36
CA THR A 159 2.36 -15.94 3.00
C THR A 159 3.20 -15.02 3.88
N LEU A 160 2.60 -13.88 4.21
CA LEU A 160 3.21 -12.90 5.09
C LEU A 160 2.45 -12.89 6.41
N VAL A 161 3.20 -12.95 7.50
CA VAL A 161 2.72 -12.73 8.87
C VAL A 161 3.38 -11.45 9.34
N SER A 162 2.60 -10.38 9.44
CA SER A 162 3.11 -9.07 9.84
C SER A 162 3.17 -8.99 11.36
N ASN A 163 4.34 -8.65 11.91
CA ASN A 163 4.44 -8.08 13.26
C ASN A 163 4.14 -6.59 13.15
N THR A 164 2.86 -6.24 13.13
CA THR A 164 2.45 -4.85 12.92
C THR A 164 2.91 -3.95 14.06
N ASN A 165 3.76 -2.96 13.73
CA ASN A 165 3.74 -1.68 14.41
C ASN A 165 2.41 -1.00 14.06
N VAL A 166 1.74 -0.35 15.02
CA VAL A 166 0.49 0.38 14.74
C VAL A 166 0.74 1.39 13.61
N GLY A 167 -0.03 1.31 12.54
CA GLY A 167 0.09 2.19 11.37
C GLY A 167 1.08 1.77 10.30
N ILE A 168 1.87 0.70 10.49
CA ILE A 168 2.74 0.13 9.44
C ILE A 168 2.31 -1.30 9.15
N THR A 169 2.04 -1.57 7.86
CA THR A 169 1.67 -2.89 7.38
C THR A 169 2.57 -3.33 6.23
N HIS A 170 2.56 -4.63 5.98
CA HIS A 170 3.35 -5.24 4.92
C HIS A 170 2.46 -6.10 4.03
N ALA A 171 2.73 -6.12 2.73
CA ALA A 171 1.98 -6.89 1.76
C ALA A 171 2.89 -7.52 0.71
N ILE A 172 2.64 -8.78 0.36
CA ILE A 172 3.26 -9.38 -0.83
C ILE A 172 2.54 -8.81 -2.05
N THR A 173 3.22 -7.96 -2.82
CA THR A 173 2.66 -7.35 -4.04
C THR A 173 2.96 -8.18 -5.28
N GLU A 174 4.01 -9.01 -5.23
CA GLU A 174 4.40 -9.84 -6.37
C GLU A 174 4.97 -11.19 -5.91
N LYS A 175 4.61 -12.26 -6.62
CA LYS A 175 5.19 -13.61 -6.46
C LYS A 175 5.82 -14.05 -7.79
N ARG A 176 7.12 -13.77 -7.96
CA ARG A 176 7.85 -14.09 -9.20
C ARG A 176 8.12 -15.59 -9.31
N VAL A 177 8.56 -16.19 -8.21
CA VAL A 177 8.82 -17.64 -8.13
C VAL A 177 8.29 -18.15 -6.81
N VAL A 178 7.45 -19.17 -6.85
CA VAL A 178 7.16 -20.06 -5.71
C VAL A 178 7.06 -21.45 -6.30
N THR A 179 8.09 -22.26 -6.10
CA THR A 179 8.18 -23.60 -6.71
C THR A 179 8.73 -24.60 -5.72
N SER A 180 8.23 -25.83 -5.80
CA SER A 180 8.74 -26.95 -5.02
C SER A 180 9.46 -27.96 -5.90
N SER A 181 10.42 -28.67 -5.30
CA SER A 181 11.09 -29.84 -5.87
C SER A 181 11.31 -30.86 -4.76
N TYR A 182 11.50 -32.13 -5.11
CA TYR A 182 11.71 -33.16 -4.11
C TYR A 182 12.67 -34.25 -4.58
N THR A 183 13.32 -34.85 -3.60
CA THR A 183 14.00 -36.13 -3.66
C THR A 183 13.45 -37.01 -2.53
N ALA A 184 13.82 -38.29 -2.47
CA ALA A 184 13.44 -39.15 -1.35
C ALA A 184 13.81 -38.56 0.02
N SER A 185 14.92 -37.81 0.11
CA SER A 185 15.46 -37.32 1.38
C SER A 185 15.06 -35.89 1.73
N THR A 186 14.61 -35.06 0.77
CA THR A 186 14.33 -33.64 1.03
C THR A 186 13.31 -33.08 0.04
N ILE A 187 12.40 -32.25 0.54
CA ILE A 187 11.61 -31.30 -0.26
C ILE A 187 12.29 -29.93 -0.18
N SER A 188 12.45 -29.26 -1.32
CA SER A 188 12.99 -27.91 -1.40
C SER A 188 11.97 -26.97 -2.01
N VAL A 189 11.70 -25.86 -1.32
CA VAL A 189 10.83 -24.78 -1.81
C VAL A 189 11.68 -23.55 -2.08
N ARG A 190 11.68 -23.08 -3.32
CA ARG A 190 12.33 -21.83 -3.72
C ARG A 190 11.28 -20.74 -3.84
N TYR A 191 11.57 -19.58 -3.27
CA TYR A 191 10.72 -18.40 -3.39
C TYR A 191 11.50 -17.16 -3.84
N ASP A 192 10.79 -16.27 -4.52
CA ASP A 192 11.19 -14.92 -4.92
C ASP A 192 9.91 -14.06 -4.96
N VAL A 193 9.79 -13.13 -4.00
CA VAL A 193 8.60 -12.32 -3.78
C VAL A 193 8.99 -10.86 -3.51
N THR A 194 8.13 -9.92 -3.89
CA THR A 194 8.25 -8.51 -3.55
C THR A 194 7.34 -8.21 -2.36
N VAL A 195 7.90 -7.68 -1.28
CA VAL A 195 7.15 -7.24 -0.10
C VAL A 195 7.16 -5.72 -0.05
N GLU A 196 5.99 -5.11 -0.09
CA GLU A 196 5.79 -3.67 0.06
C GLU A 196 5.52 -3.31 1.52
N THR A 197 6.23 -2.30 2.01
CA THR A 197 5.94 -1.65 3.29
C THR A 197 4.98 -0.50 3.05
N ARG A 198 3.92 -0.44 3.84
CA ARG A 198 2.83 0.52 3.71
C ARG A 198 2.60 1.22 5.05
N ILE A 199 2.24 2.49 4.97
CA ILE A 199 1.68 3.23 6.09
C ILE A 199 0.17 3.21 5.93
N THR A 200 -0.53 2.67 6.92
CA THR A 200 -1.98 2.45 6.84
C THR A 200 -2.70 3.48 7.70
N ILE A 201 -3.65 4.17 7.07
CA ILE A 201 -4.55 5.16 7.66
C ILE A 201 -6.01 4.72 7.44
N PRO A 202 -7.02 5.29 8.11
CA PRO A 202 -8.38 4.73 8.17
C PRO A 202 -9.14 4.69 6.85
N PHE A 203 -8.60 5.28 5.80
CA PHE A 203 -9.28 5.40 4.52
C PHE A 203 -8.31 5.09 3.37
N GLY A 204 -7.11 4.55 3.65
CA GLY A 204 -6.16 4.13 2.63
C GLY A 204 -4.77 3.78 3.14
N TYR A 205 -3.81 3.77 2.23
CA TYR A 205 -2.41 3.57 2.58
C TYR A 205 -1.46 4.32 1.66
N ILE A 206 -0.22 4.47 2.13
CA ILE A 206 0.88 5.10 1.40
C ILE A 206 2.02 4.08 1.32
N PRO A 207 2.43 3.63 0.13
CA PRO A 207 3.63 2.83 -0.06
C PRO A 207 4.86 3.60 0.43
N SER A 208 5.63 2.99 1.31
CA SER A 208 6.90 3.55 1.81
C SER A 208 8.13 2.93 1.15
N GLY A 209 7.94 1.91 0.31
CA GLY A 209 8.98 1.20 -0.40
C GLY A 209 8.73 -0.30 -0.45
N SER A 210 9.59 -1.02 -1.18
CA SER A 210 9.51 -2.47 -1.34
C SER A 210 10.86 -3.14 -1.14
N ASN A 211 10.82 -4.44 -0.82
CA ASN A 211 11.99 -5.28 -0.64
C ASN A 211 11.81 -6.59 -1.39
N ASP A 212 12.83 -6.96 -2.15
CA ASP A 212 12.90 -8.24 -2.84
C ASP A 212 13.37 -9.32 -1.86
N CYS A 213 12.52 -10.32 -1.66
CA CYS A 213 12.74 -11.40 -0.72
C CYS A 213 12.86 -12.72 -1.49
N SER A 214 14.06 -13.30 -1.51
CA SER A 214 14.29 -14.59 -2.14
C SER A 214 14.99 -15.56 -1.20
N GLY A 215 14.71 -16.85 -1.38
CA GLY A 215 15.25 -17.89 -0.52
C GLY A 215 14.95 -19.30 -1.01
N THR A 216 15.56 -20.27 -0.34
CA THR A 216 15.25 -21.68 -0.51
C THR A 216 15.17 -22.35 0.85
N ILE A 217 14.06 -23.03 1.10
CA ILE A 217 13.78 -23.76 2.33
C ILE A 217 13.85 -25.25 2.03
N GLY A 218 14.58 -26.00 2.86
CA GLY A 218 14.66 -27.46 2.79
C GLY A 218 13.89 -28.11 3.94
N PHE A 219 13.13 -29.15 3.61
CA PHE A 219 12.42 -30.01 4.55
C PHE A 219 12.99 -31.44 4.48
N PRO A 220 14.01 -31.77 5.29
CA PRO A 220 14.63 -33.09 5.27
C PRO A 220 13.69 -34.15 5.85
N ALA A 221 13.52 -35.28 5.13
CA ALA A 221 12.67 -36.38 5.54
C ALA A 221 12.98 -36.87 6.96
N SER A 222 14.26 -37.01 7.30
CA SER A 222 14.73 -37.45 8.63
C SER A 222 14.26 -36.60 9.81
N LYS A 223 13.83 -35.35 9.57
CA LYS A 223 13.27 -34.47 10.61
C LYS A 223 11.77 -34.69 10.83
N TYR A 224 11.05 -35.11 9.79
CA TYR A 224 9.58 -35.10 9.75
C TYR A 224 8.95 -36.49 9.67
N LEU A 225 9.67 -37.44 9.09
CA LEU A 225 9.22 -38.81 8.88
C LEU A 225 10.08 -39.73 9.74
N LYS A 226 9.45 -40.71 10.40
CA LYS A 226 10.13 -41.77 11.14
C LYS A 226 9.68 -43.11 10.58
N PRO A 227 10.60 -44.09 10.46
CA PRO A 227 10.22 -45.43 10.05
C PRO A 227 9.24 -46.01 11.08
N LEU A 228 8.23 -46.73 10.60
CA LEU A 228 7.39 -47.54 11.47
C LEU A 228 8.26 -48.65 12.07
N ILE A 229 8.40 -48.66 13.39
CA ILE A 229 9.03 -49.78 14.09
C ILE A 229 7.97 -50.90 14.11
N GLU A 230 8.21 -51.98 13.37
CA GLU A 230 7.44 -53.21 13.53
C GLU A 230 7.67 -53.73 14.97
N VAL A 231 6.59 -53.79 15.76
CA VAL A 231 6.56 -54.35 17.11
C VAL A 231 6.04 -55.78 17.04
#